data_AF-A0AAX2RK97-F1
#
_entry.id   AF-A0AAX2RK97-F1
#
_cell.length_a   1.000
_cell.length_b   1.000
_cell.length_c   1.000
_cell.angle_alpha   90.00
_cell.angle_beta   90.00
_cell.angle_gamma   90.00
#
_symmetry.space_group_name_H-M   'P 1'
#
loop_
_entity.id
_entity.type
_entity.pdbx_description
1 polymer ?
#
loop_
_entity_poly.entity_id
_entity_poly.type
_entity_poly.pdbx_seq_one_letter_code
_entity_poly.pdbx_strand_id
1 'polypeptide(L)'
;MTSPIDSAINAAVRCVKCGALGVGTCSCGRLFDAERRGEVVAGELVEALLADGESREQAAAFAKRFVARLAGDIDDMDSEMRLAYAVALMRCLHEIFNEDSTQDASSTGTGK
;
A
#
# COMPACT_ATOMS: atom_id res chain seq x y z
N MET A 1 -21.03 6.65 -9.16
CA MET A 1 -21.13 6.07 -7.80
C MET A 1 -19.81 5.37 -7.54
N THR A 2 -19.13 5.70 -6.44
CA THR A 2 -17.84 5.08 -6.09
C THR A 2 -18.08 3.65 -5.60
N SER A 3 -17.20 2.72 -5.97
CA SER A 3 -17.28 1.32 -5.49
C SER A 3 -17.19 1.28 -3.95
N PRO A 4 -17.79 0.28 -3.26
CA PRO A 4 -17.57 0.05 -1.84
C PRO A 4 -16.09 -0.10 -1.48
N ILE A 5 -15.29 -0.70 -2.38
CA ILE A 5 -13.83 -0.84 -2.22
C ILE A 5 -13.15 0.52 -2.32
N ASP A 6 -13.48 1.31 -3.34
CA ASP A 6 -12.97 2.69 -3.46
C ASP A 6 -13.34 3.54 -2.24
N SER A 7 -14.52 3.33 -1.68
CA SER A 7 -15.00 4.07 -0.51
C SER A 7 -14.24 3.68 0.76
N ALA A 8 -13.94 2.39 0.94
CA ALA A 8 -13.12 1.89 2.04
C ALA A 8 -11.68 2.40 1.95
N ILE A 9 -11.07 2.31 0.76
CA ILE A 9 -9.73 2.87 0.49
C ILE A 9 -9.74 4.37 0.76
N ASN A 10 -10.71 5.11 0.21
CA ASN A 10 -10.79 6.55 0.41
C ASN A 10 -10.93 6.95 1.88
N ALA A 11 -11.53 6.10 2.73
CA ALA A 11 -11.66 6.37 4.16
C ALA A 11 -10.40 5.99 4.97
N ALA A 12 -9.59 5.05 4.48
CA ALA A 12 -8.40 4.55 5.15
C ALA A 12 -7.12 5.34 4.81
N VAL A 13 -7.07 5.99 3.64
CA VAL A 13 -5.88 6.73 3.21
C VAL A 13 -5.53 7.84 4.18
N ARG A 14 -4.24 7.91 4.54
CA ARG A 14 -3.70 8.90 5.45
C ARG A 14 -2.59 9.75 4.84
N CYS A 15 -2.80 11.07 4.84
CA CYS A 15 -1.85 12.09 4.42
C CYS A 15 -0.48 11.89 5.10
N VAL A 16 0.56 11.55 4.36
CA VAL A 16 1.94 11.40 4.85
C VAL A 16 2.50 12.75 5.28
N LYS A 17 2.08 13.84 4.64
CA LYS A 17 2.53 15.20 4.97
C LYS A 17 1.89 15.78 6.24
N CYS A 18 0.58 15.62 6.43
CA CYS A 18 -0.15 16.29 7.52
C CYS A 18 -0.93 15.35 8.45
N GLY A 19 -0.91 14.03 8.19
CA GLY A 19 -1.53 13.01 9.04
C GLY A 19 -3.06 12.89 8.94
N ALA A 20 -3.72 13.73 8.11
CA ALA A 20 -5.16 13.71 7.90
C ALA A 20 -5.63 12.36 7.31
N LEU A 21 -6.78 11.88 7.77
CA LEU A 21 -7.38 10.61 7.35
C LEU A 21 -8.57 10.87 6.43
N GLY A 22 -8.67 10.16 5.32
CA GLY A 22 -9.79 10.24 4.39
C GLY A 22 -9.59 11.21 3.21
N VAL A 23 -9.95 10.79 1.99
CA VAL A 23 -9.87 11.63 0.79
C VAL A 23 -10.73 12.89 0.94
N GLY A 24 -10.12 14.05 0.71
CA GLY A 24 -10.78 15.35 0.81
C GLY A 24 -10.78 15.97 2.22
N THR A 25 -10.15 15.35 3.22
CA THR A 25 -10.06 15.91 4.57
C THR A 25 -8.85 16.83 4.78
N CYS A 26 -7.95 16.93 3.79
CA CYS A 26 -6.84 17.88 3.81
C CYS A 26 -6.66 18.61 2.48
N SER A 27 -6.03 19.78 2.54
CA SER A 27 -5.70 20.61 1.37
C SER A 27 -4.39 20.21 0.68
N CYS A 28 -3.74 19.12 1.11
CA CYS A 28 -2.50 18.64 0.49
C CYS A 28 -2.71 18.07 -0.92
N GLY A 29 -3.97 17.92 -1.36
CA GLY A 29 -4.39 17.68 -2.73
C GLY A 29 -3.58 16.57 -3.41
N ARG A 30 -2.69 16.95 -4.33
CA ARG A 30 -1.89 16.04 -5.16
C ARG A 30 -1.00 15.06 -4.38
N LEU A 31 -0.55 15.42 -3.17
CA LEU A 31 0.22 14.49 -2.32
C LEU A 31 -0.67 13.41 -1.72
N PHE A 32 -1.87 13.80 -1.31
CA PHE A 32 -2.88 12.86 -0.83
C PHE A 32 -3.30 11.89 -1.93
N ASP A 33 -3.43 12.38 -3.17
CA ASP A 33 -3.71 11.55 -4.34
C ASP A 33 -2.56 10.56 -4.65
N ALA A 34 -1.30 11.00 -4.50
CA ALA A 34 -0.14 10.13 -4.68
C ALA A 34 -0.09 9.00 -3.65
N GLU A 35 -0.45 9.29 -2.39
CA GLU A 35 -0.51 8.29 -1.33
C GLU A 35 -1.65 7.30 -1.55
N ARG A 36 -2.84 7.81 -1.90
CA ARG A 36 -3.98 6.96 -2.29
C ARG A 36 -3.61 5.97 -3.40
N ARG A 37 -2.87 6.44 -4.42
CA ARG A 37 -2.37 5.56 -5.48
C ARG A 37 -1.42 4.50 -4.94
N GLY A 38 -0.55 4.84 -3.99
CA GLY A 38 0.34 3.89 -3.32
C GLY A 38 -0.41 2.78 -2.57
N GLU A 39 -1.47 3.13 -1.83
CA GLU A 39 -2.30 2.16 -1.09
C GLU A 39 -3.10 1.24 -2.03
N VAL A 40 -3.69 1.79 -3.10
CA VAL A 40 -4.39 0.99 -4.13
C VAL A 40 -3.44 -0.04 -4.73
N VAL A 41 -2.24 0.39 -5.12
CA VAL A 41 -1.25 -0.49 -5.74
C VAL A 41 -0.75 -1.57 -4.77
N ALA A 42 -0.66 -1.27 -3.46
CA ALA A 42 -0.37 -2.27 -2.44
C ALA A 42 -1.49 -3.34 -2.34
N GLY A 43 -2.76 -2.92 -2.38
CA GLY A 43 -3.90 -3.82 -2.38
C GLY A 43 -3.97 -4.70 -3.64
N GLU A 44 -3.81 -4.11 -4.82
CA GLU A 44 -3.76 -4.84 -6.10
C GLU A 44 -2.63 -5.88 -6.11
N LEU A 45 -1.46 -5.53 -5.56
CA LEU A 45 -0.32 -6.43 -5.43
C LEU A 45 -0.68 -7.66 -4.60
N VAL A 46 -1.34 -7.46 -3.45
CA VAL A 46 -1.71 -8.55 -2.55
C VAL A 46 -2.82 -9.42 -3.14
N GLU A 47 -3.85 -8.81 -3.74
CA GLU A 47 -4.89 -9.56 -4.45
C GLU A 47 -4.31 -10.40 -5.58
N ALA A 48 -3.38 -9.85 -6.35
CA ALA A 48 -2.72 -10.59 -7.41
C ALA A 48 -1.83 -11.71 -6.87
N LEU A 49 -1.10 -11.51 -5.77
CA LEU A 49 -0.30 -12.56 -5.11
C LEU A 49 -1.18 -13.69 -4.53
N LEU A 50 -2.35 -13.35 -3.99
CA LEU A 50 -3.32 -14.31 -3.47
C LEU A 50 -4.03 -15.07 -4.60
N ALA A 51 -4.39 -14.39 -5.69
CA ALA A 51 -4.99 -14.99 -6.88
C ALA A 51 -4.00 -15.89 -7.63
N ASP A 52 -2.72 -15.50 -7.69
CA ASP A 52 -1.62 -16.30 -8.22
C ASP A 52 -1.17 -17.42 -7.25
N GLY A 53 -1.94 -17.68 -6.18
CA GLY A 53 -1.69 -18.70 -5.17
C GLY A 53 -1.10 -19.98 -5.74
N GLU A 54 0.17 -20.21 -5.40
CA GLU A 54 0.91 -21.49 -5.40
C GLU A 54 1.99 -21.78 -6.46
N SER A 55 2.52 -20.82 -7.24
CA SER A 55 3.81 -21.08 -7.92
C SER A 55 4.88 -20.00 -7.70
N ARG A 56 5.88 -20.36 -6.89
CA ARG A 56 7.14 -19.63 -6.71
C ARG A 56 7.83 -19.32 -8.06
N GLU A 57 7.56 -20.13 -9.09
CA GLU A 57 8.08 -19.99 -10.44
C GLU A 57 7.52 -18.77 -11.19
N GLN A 58 6.28 -18.35 -10.91
CA GLN A 58 5.65 -17.20 -11.57
C GLN A 58 5.90 -15.87 -10.85
N ALA A 59 6.38 -15.92 -9.60
CA ALA A 59 6.66 -14.74 -8.79
C ALA A 59 7.62 -13.74 -9.48
N ALA A 60 8.64 -14.23 -10.18
CA ALA A 60 9.59 -13.37 -10.90
C ALA A 60 8.96 -12.67 -12.12
N ALA A 61 8.11 -13.38 -12.88
CA ALA A 61 7.41 -12.83 -14.03
C ALA A 61 6.30 -11.84 -13.60
N PHE A 62 5.64 -12.13 -12.49
CA PHE A 62 4.72 -11.22 -11.82
C PHE A 62 5.44 -9.95 -11.34
N ALA A 63 6.53 -10.09 -10.58
CA ALA A 63 7.34 -8.97 -10.10
C ALA A 63 7.82 -8.08 -11.25
N LYS A 64 8.28 -8.66 -12.37
CA LYS A 64 8.70 -7.90 -13.55
C LYS A 64 7.56 -7.09 -14.20
N ARG A 65 6.37 -7.69 -14.35
CA ARG A 65 5.18 -7.02 -14.90
C ARG A 65 4.71 -5.89 -13.98
N PHE A 66 4.70 -6.15 -12.68
CA PHE A 66 4.32 -5.19 -11.66
C PHE A 66 5.28 -4.00 -11.60
N VAL A 67 6.61 -4.25 -11.62
CA VAL A 67 7.63 -3.19 -11.69
C VAL A 67 7.50 -2.33 -12.95
N ALA A 68 7.18 -2.92 -14.11
CA ALA A 68 6.98 -2.16 -15.33
C ALA A 68 5.74 -1.23 -15.27
N ARG A 69 4.64 -1.69 -14.65
CA ARG A 69 3.45 -0.86 -14.39
C ARG A 69 3.75 0.26 -13.39
N LEU A 70 4.42 -0.07 -12.28
CA LEU A 70 4.89 0.89 -11.28
C LEU A 70 5.74 2.00 -11.91
N ALA A 71 6.67 1.64 -12.81
CA ALA A 71 7.51 2.62 -13.49
C ALA A 71 6.68 3.62 -14.31
N GLY A 72 5.66 3.13 -15.03
CA GLY A 72 4.74 3.98 -15.79
C GLY A 72 3.93 4.95 -14.93
N ASP A 73 3.49 4.53 -13.74
CA ASP A 73 2.77 5.41 -12.81
C ASP A 73 3.68 6.48 -12.19
N ILE A 74 4.97 6.17 -12.00
CA ILE A 74 5.96 7.02 -11.33
C ILE A 74 6.61 8.03 -12.30
N ASP A 75 6.70 7.73 -13.59
CA ASP A 75 7.42 8.55 -14.58
C ASP A 75 6.88 9.99 -14.65
N ASP A 76 5.57 10.18 -14.55
CA ASP A 76 4.92 11.49 -14.60
C ASP A 76 4.88 12.24 -13.24
N MET A 77 5.38 11.63 -12.16
CA MET A 77 5.35 12.22 -10.81
C MET A 77 6.60 13.07 -10.52
N ASP A 78 6.42 14.20 -9.84
CA ASP A 78 7.54 14.97 -9.26
C ASP A 78 8.12 14.29 -8.01
N SER A 79 9.26 14.77 -7.53
CA SER A 79 9.98 14.14 -6.40
C SER A 79 9.18 14.08 -5.10
N GLU A 80 8.30 15.05 -4.84
CA GLU A 80 7.48 15.07 -3.61
C GLU A 80 6.37 14.02 -3.71
N MET A 81 5.73 13.93 -4.87
CA MET A 81 4.73 12.90 -5.16
C MET A 81 5.31 11.49 -5.16
N ARG A 82 6.49 11.28 -5.75
CA ARG A 82 7.18 9.98 -5.73
C ARG A 82 7.49 9.51 -4.32
N LEU A 83 7.93 10.42 -3.45
CA LEU A 83 8.18 10.10 -2.05
C LEU A 83 6.88 9.72 -1.32
N ALA A 84 5.83 10.52 -1.47
CA ALA A 84 4.54 10.26 -0.84
C ALA A 84 3.94 8.91 -1.29
N TYR A 85 4.01 8.63 -2.60
CA TYR A 85 3.64 7.34 -3.20
C TYR A 85 4.43 6.17 -2.59
N ALA A 86 5.77 6.27 -2.57
CA ALA A 86 6.63 5.19 -2.09
C ALA A 86 6.45 4.92 -0.59
N VAL A 87 6.27 5.97 0.22
CA VAL A 87 6.02 5.84 1.67
C VAL A 87 4.70 5.15 1.94
N ALA A 88 3.62 5.53 1.26
CA ALA A 88 2.32 4.88 1.40
C ALA A 88 2.37 3.41 0.98
N LEU A 89 2.99 3.12 -0.17
CA LEU A 89 3.19 1.76 -0.66
C LEU A 89 3.97 0.89 0.34
N MET A 90 5.11 1.37 0.82
CA MET A 90 5.94 0.62 1.78
C MET A 90 5.25 0.42 3.14
N ARG A 91 4.49 1.42 3.63
CA ARG A 91 3.70 1.29 4.87
C ARG A 91 2.67 0.17 4.74
N CYS A 92 1.85 0.20 3.70
CA CYS A 92 0.80 -0.80 3.51
C CYS A 92 1.37 -2.21 3.31
N LEU A 93 2.44 -2.36 2.54
CA LEU A 93 3.11 -3.65 2.39
C LEU A 93 3.72 -4.12 3.72
N HIS A 94 4.26 -3.20 4.52
CA HIS A 94 4.80 -3.55 5.83
C HIS A 94 3.70 -4.05 6.77
N GLU A 95 2.57 -3.35 6.87
CA GLU A 95 1.40 -3.76 7.68
C GLU A 95 0.91 -5.14 7.22
N ILE A 96 0.64 -5.31 5.93
CA ILE A 96 0.08 -6.56 5.39
C ILE A 96 1.00 -7.78 5.61
N PHE A 97 2.32 -7.62 5.40
CA PHE A 97 3.26 -8.74 5.49
C PHE A 97 3.89 -8.92 6.88
N ASN A 98 3.74 -7.96 7.81
CA ASN A 98 4.40 -8.01 9.11
C ASN A 98 3.47 -7.79 10.31
N GLU A 99 2.14 -7.62 10.16
CA GLU A 99 1.21 -7.50 11.30
C GLU A 99 1.26 -8.70 12.27
N ASP A 100 1.67 -9.90 11.82
CA ASP A 100 1.91 -11.06 12.70
C ASP A 100 3.22 -11.00 13.52
N SER A 101 4.19 -10.17 13.13
CA SER A 101 5.50 -10.12 13.82
C SER A 101 5.43 -9.45 15.21
N THR A 102 4.33 -8.78 15.53
CA THR A 102 4.09 -8.13 16.82
C THR A 102 3.15 -8.89 17.76
N GLN A 103 2.43 -9.92 17.29
CA GLN A 103 1.58 -10.73 18.15
C GLN A 103 2.31 -11.91 18.83
N ASP A 104 3.43 -12.39 18.28
CA ASP A 104 4.22 -13.48 18.89
C ASP A 104 5.18 -13.03 20.01
N ALA A 105 5.55 -11.74 20.07
CA ALA A 105 6.47 -11.24 21.11
C ALA A 105 5.83 -11.07 22.51
N SER A 106 4.52 -11.30 22.65
CA SER A 106 3.80 -11.17 23.93
C SER A 106 3.43 -12.50 24.60
N SER A 107 3.80 -13.64 24.03
CA SER A 107 3.50 -14.96 24.60
C SER A 107 4.77 -15.77 24.87
N THR A 108 5.72 -15.22 25.60
CA THR A 108 6.78 -16.03 26.25
C THR A 108 7.13 -15.46 27.62
N GLY A 109 6.40 -15.93 28.63
CA GLY A 109 6.59 -15.63 30.05
C GLY A 109 5.27 -15.82 30.77
N THR A 110 5.02 -16.84 31.58
CA THR A 110 5.92 -17.37 32.60
C THR A 110 5.42 -18.76 33.00
N GLY A 111 6.30 -19.75 33.03
CA GLY A 111 6.03 -20.98 33.75
C GLY A 111 5.89 -20.72 35.25
N LYS A 112 4.94 -21.42 35.87
CA LYS A 112 5.20 -22.29 37.02
C LYS A 112 4.04 -23.25 37.23
#